data_AF-A0AAJ3B2X0-F1
#
_entry.id   AF-A0AAJ3B2X0-F1
#
_cell.length_a   1.000
_cell.length_b   1.000
_cell.length_c   1.000
_cell.angle_alpha   90.00
_cell.angle_beta   90.00
_cell.angle_gamma   90.00
#
_symmetry.space_group_name_H-M   'P 1'
#
loop_
_entity.id
_entity.type
_entity.pdbx_description
1 polymer ?
#
loop_
_entity_poly.entity_id
_entity_poly.type
_entity_poly.pdbx_seq_one_letter_code
_entity_poly.pdbx_strand_id
1 'polypeptide(L)'
;MSKHHFSAKSASICGHVEMTSFAYGSKSTRMSDQLYAANTICMACSSKLGALVAPEEKGFFKLQLPSLIGTVRTIPYANCLRIKRLRAIGPVMARLDKSDEPLAKVALAVYQLLFKVTEAAFWITTKDLPFDRFWMAFEVAALMRRGVTSSVRTSASSVHEYWRIRDSSVLATAAESLGALHIETALPPQETAIANEAVA
;
A
#
# COMPACT_ATOMS: atom_id res chain seq x y z
N MET A 1 24.33 14.35 18.50
CA MET A 1 24.01 15.49 17.61
C MET A 1 22.53 15.43 17.27
N SER A 2 21.72 16.37 17.79
CA SER A 2 20.30 16.44 17.43
C SER A 2 20.18 16.74 15.95
N LYS A 3 19.56 15.81 15.20
CA LYS A 3 19.13 16.10 13.83
C LYS A 3 18.01 17.12 13.97
N HIS A 4 18.28 18.37 13.62
CA HIS A 4 17.22 19.34 13.45
C HIS A 4 16.29 18.82 12.34
N HIS A 5 15.00 19.09 12.45
CA HIS A 5 14.03 18.79 11.43
C HIS A 5 13.33 20.09 11.06
N PHE A 6 12.92 20.23 9.80
CA PHE A 6 12.06 21.32 9.39
C PHE A 6 10.83 20.76 8.69
N SER A 7 9.70 21.42 8.86
CA SER A 7 8.45 20.99 8.24
C SER A 7 8.20 21.82 6.99
N ALA A 8 7.85 21.17 5.88
CA ALA A 8 7.45 21.85 4.65
C ALA A 8 6.29 21.11 3.96
N LYS A 9 5.52 21.84 3.15
CA LYS A 9 4.46 21.24 2.33
C LYS A 9 5.06 20.35 1.24
N SER A 10 4.57 19.13 1.11
CA SER A 10 5.00 18.18 0.08
C SER A 10 3.82 17.40 -0.47
N ALA A 11 3.80 17.23 -1.80
CA ALA A 11 2.82 16.41 -2.47
C ALA A 11 3.21 14.93 -2.35
N SER A 12 2.27 14.11 -1.87
CA SER A 12 2.37 12.66 -1.82
C SER A 12 1.88 12.02 -3.12
N ILE A 13 2.12 10.72 -3.28
CA ILE A 13 1.72 9.98 -4.49
C ILE A 13 0.19 9.95 -4.71
N CYS A 14 -0.57 10.10 -3.64
CA CYS A 14 -2.03 10.22 -3.68
C CYS A 14 -2.53 11.61 -4.08
N GLY A 15 -1.64 12.53 -4.50
CA GLY A 15 -1.99 13.89 -4.92
C GLY A 15 -2.22 14.89 -3.77
N HIS A 16 -2.42 14.41 -2.55
CA HIS A 16 -2.56 15.26 -1.37
C HIS A 16 -1.24 15.97 -0.99
N VAL A 17 -1.36 17.22 -0.55
CA VAL A 17 -0.26 18.00 0.01
C VAL A 17 -0.39 18.03 1.53
N GLU A 18 0.65 17.59 2.24
CA GLU A 18 0.70 17.62 3.70
C GLU A 18 1.99 18.25 4.22
N MET A 19 2.00 18.60 5.50
CA MET A 19 3.22 19.05 6.19
C MET A 19 4.08 17.83 6.50
N THR A 20 5.19 17.68 5.78
CA THR A 20 6.16 16.60 5.98
C THR A 20 7.38 17.14 6.74
N SER A 21 7.91 16.33 7.66
CA SER A 21 9.15 16.63 8.38
C SER A 21 10.35 16.14 7.58
N PHE A 22 11.22 17.07 7.20
CA PHE A 22 12.46 16.80 6.47
C PHE A 22 13.65 16.92 7.41
N ALA A 23 14.63 16.02 7.26
CA ALA A 23 15.85 16.13 8.04
C ALA A 23 16.65 17.38 7.62
N TYR A 24 17.16 18.12 8.62
CA TYR A 24 18.23 19.07 8.37
C TYR A 24 19.50 18.27 8.05
N GLY A 25 19.83 18.19 6.77
CA GLY A 25 20.99 17.49 6.27
C GLY A 25 21.53 18.11 4.98
N SER A 26 22.43 17.38 4.33
CA SER A 26 22.98 17.77 3.03
C SER A 26 21.88 17.88 1.96
N LYS A 27 22.19 18.52 0.83
CA LYS A 27 21.29 18.57 -0.33
C LYS A 27 20.79 17.17 -0.71
N SER A 28 21.65 16.16 -0.62
CA SER A 28 21.32 14.76 -0.90
C SER A 28 20.28 14.19 0.07
N THR A 29 20.41 14.44 1.37
CA THR A 29 19.41 14.00 2.38
C THR A 29 18.06 14.63 2.13
N ARG A 30 18.03 15.94 1.87
CA ARG A 30 16.78 16.66 1.58
C ARG A 30 16.11 16.15 0.31
N MET A 31 16.89 15.90 -0.75
CA MET A 31 16.39 15.29 -1.98
C MET A 31 15.84 13.88 -1.74
N SER A 32 16.52 13.07 -0.93
CA SER A 32 16.04 11.73 -0.57
C SER A 32 14.72 11.77 0.18
N ASP A 33 14.56 12.66 1.16
CA ASP A 33 13.33 12.80 1.93
C ASP A 33 12.18 13.31 1.05
N GLN A 34 12.45 14.26 0.13
CA GLN A 34 11.47 14.74 -0.85
C GLN A 34 11.04 13.64 -1.81
N LEU A 35 11.99 12.85 -2.32
CA LEU A 35 11.70 11.70 -3.17
C LEU A 35 10.91 10.64 -2.40
N TYR A 36 11.22 10.40 -1.13
CA TYR A 36 10.47 9.47 -0.30
C TYR A 36 9.02 9.94 -0.15
N ALA A 37 8.81 11.20 0.27
CA ALA A 37 7.47 11.78 0.45
C ALA A 37 6.64 11.71 -0.84
N ALA A 38 7.22 12.03 -1.99
CA ALA A 38 6.56 11.96 -3.29
C ALA A 38 6.20 10.52 -3.73
N ASN A 39 6.84 9.50 -3.15
CA ASN A 39 6.65 8.08 -3.49
C ASN A 39 5.87 7.27 -2.44
N THR A 40 5.35 7.95 -1.42
CA THR A 40 4.49 7.38 -0.37
C THR A 40 3.12 8.04 -0.37
N ILE A 41 2.12 7.35 0.18
CA ILE A 41 0.82 7.97 0.47
C ILE A 41 0.94 8.89 1.68
N CYS A 42 0.10 9.93 1.72
CA CYS A 42 0.06 10.86 2.85
C CYS A 42 -0.47 10.18 4.14
N MET A 43 -0.26 10.81 5.29
CA MET A 43 -0.71 10.29 6.58
C MET A 43 -2.23 10.13 6.65
N ALA A 44 -3.00 11.03 6.02
CA ALA A 44 -4.46 10.93 5.97
C ALA A 44 -4.93 9.69 5.19
N CYS A 45 -4.34 9.43 4.02
CA CYS A 45 -4.62 8.21 3.24
C CYS A 45 -4.18 6.96 3.99
N SER A 46 -3.01 6.98 4.64
CA SER A 46 -2.52 5.86 5.45
C SER A 46 -3.46 5.54 6.62
N SER A 47 -3.95 6.56 7.32
CA SER A 47 -4.94 6.39 8.40
C SER A 47 -6.26 5.84 7.89
N LYS A 48 -6.78 6.39 6.79
CA LYS A 48 -8.01 5.92 6.15
C LYS A 48 -7.90 4.48 5.68
N LEU A 49 -6.79 4.12 5.05
CA LEU A 49 -6.47 2.76 4.66
C LEU A 49 -6.42 1.83 5.88
N GLY A 50 -5.83 2.28 6.98
CA GLY A 50 -5.83 1.55 8.24
C GLY A 50 -7.23 1.24 8.78
N ALA A 51 -8.18 2.17 8.65
CA ALA A 51 -9.58 1.93 8.99
C ALA A 51 -10.24 0.96 8.00
N LEU A 52 -9.99 1.11 6.70
CA LEU A 52 -10.54 0.25 5.65
C LEU A 52 -10.09 -1.22 5.77
N VAL A 53 -8.85 -1.46 6.24
CA VAL A 53 -8.28 -2.80 6.39
C VAL A 53 -8.26 -3.30 7.84
N ALA A 54 -8.99 -2.63 8.73
CA ALA A 54 -9.16 -3.11 10.10
C ALA A 54 -9.76 -4.53 10.11
N PRO A 55 -9.37 -5.40 11.05
CA PRO A 55 -9.88 -6.77 11.13
C PRO A 55 -11.41 -6.83 11.10
N GLU A 56 -11.94 -7.81 10.39
CA GLU A 56 -13.37 -8.08 10.32
C GLU A 56 -13.63 -9.57 10.53
N GLU A 57 -14.65 -9.88 11.32
CA GLU A 57 -14.95 -11.27 11.69
C GLU A 57 -15.95 -11.92 10.73
N LYS A 58 -16.70 -11.13 9.94
CA LYS A 58 -17.81 -11.60 9.13
C LYS A 58 -17.57 -11.35 7.65
N GLY A 59 -17.81 -12.37 6.85
CA GLY A 59 -17.78 -12.26 5.40
C GLY A 59 -16.89 -13.35 4.78
N PHE A 60 -17.12 -13.56 3.49
CA PHE A 60 -16.31 -14.45 2.68
C PHE A 60 -16.12 -13.79 1.32
N PHE A 61 -14.88 -13.63 0.92
CA PHE A 61 -14.55 -13.14 -0.41
C PHE A 61 -14.25 -14.33 -1.32
N LYS A 62 -15.06 -14.51 -2.36
CA LYS A 62 -14.88 -15.60 -3.32
C LYS A 62 -13.72 -15.27 -4.24
N LEU A 63 -12.60 -15.96 -4.03
CA LEU A 63 -11.41 -15.83 -4.88
C LEU A 63 -11.00 -17.19 -5.43
N GLN A 64 -10.74 -17.26 -6.72
CA GLN A 64 -10.10 -18.43 -7.33
C GLN A 64 -8.60 -18.39 -7.03
N LEU A 65 -8.11 -19.41 -6.34
CA LEU A 65 -6.70 -19.53 -5.99
C LEU A 65 -5.97 -20.35 -7.05
N PRO A 66 -4.92 -19.82 -7.69
CA PRO A 66 -4.13 -20.59 -8.64
C PRO A 66 -3.38 -21.73 -7.93
N SER A 67 -3.03 -22.76 -8.68
CA SER A 67 -2.18 -23.85 -8.19
C SER A 67 -0.82 -23.32 -7.76
N LEU A 68 -0.32 -23.81 -6.62
CA LEU A 68 1.00 -23.42 -6.14
C LEU A 68 2.11 -24.17 -6.87
N ILE A 69 3.23 -23.49 -7.07
CA ILE A 69 4.46 -24.02 -7.65
C ILE A 69 5.47 -24.24 -6.53
N GLY A 70 6.07 -25.42 -6.47
CA GLY A 70 7.05 -25.80 -5.47
C GLY A 70 7.33 -27.30 -5.50
N THR A 71 7.98 -27.80 -4.44
CA THR A 71 8.18 -29.24 -4.25
C THR A 71 6.93 -29.92 -3.71
N VAL A 72 6.86 -31.25 -3.87
CA VAL A 72 5.78 -32.10 -3.33
C VAL A 72 5.56 -31.89 -1.82
N ARG A 73 6.63 -31.58 -1.07
CA ARG A 73 6.57 -31.32 0.38
C ARG A 73 6.14 -29.89 0.72
N THR A 74 6.59 -28.91 -0.04
CA THR A 74 6.33 -27.49 0.26
C THR A 74 4.93 -27.04 -0.14
N ILE A 75 4.36 -27.61 -1.21
CA ILE A 75 3.06 -27.20 -1.74
C ILE A 75 1.93 -27.35 -0.70
N PRO A 76 1.74 -28.51 -0.04
CA PRO A 76 0.65 -28.67 0.93
C PRO A 76 0.77 -27.69 2.10
N TYR A 77 1.98 -27.52 2.63
CA TYR A 77 2.24 -26.61 3.75
C TYR A 77 1.99 -25.15 3.38
N ALA A 78 2.53 -24.69 2.23
CA ALA A 78 2.28 -23.35 1.73
C ALA A 78 0.78 -23.10 1.47
N ASN A 79 0.06 -24.09 0.95
CA ASN A 79 -1.38 -23.97 0.74
C ASN A 79 -2.14 -23.84 2.06
N CYS A 80 -1.77 -24.58 3.11
CA CYS A 80 -2.34 -24.40 4.46
C CYS A 80 -2.14 -22.97 4.97
N LEU A 81 -0.94 -22.39 4.79
CA LEU A 81 -0.64 -21.00 5.17
C LEU A 81 -1.49 -20.01 4.37
N ARG A 82 -1.56 -20.18 3.04
CA ARG A 82 -2.37 -19.33 2.14
C ARG A 82 -3.84 -19.35 2.51
N ILE A 83 -4.41 -20.54 2.75
CA ILE A 83 -5.83 -20.68 3.14
C ILE A 83 -6.09 -20.08 4.53
N LYS A 84 -5.19 -20.29 5.50
CA LYS A 84 -5.29 -19.65 6.83
C LYS A 84 -5.32 -18.13 6.70
N ARG A 85 -4.46 -17.56 5.85
CA ARG A 85 -4.45 -16.11 5.58
C ARG A 85 -5.70 -15.64 4.85
N LEU A 86 -6.20 -16.40 3.87
CA LEU A 86 -7.44 -16.07 3.18
C LEU A 86 -8.64 -16.06 4.12
N ARG A 87 -8.70 -16.96 5.11
CA ARG A 87 -9.77 -16.95 6.12
C ARG A 87 -9.72 -15.71 7.01
N ALA A 88 -8.54 -15.22 7.33
CA ALA A 88 -8.37 -14.02 8.16
C ALA A 88 -8.65 -12.72 7.38
N ILE A 89 -8.23 -12.65 6.11
CA ILE A 89 -8.32 -11.44 5.28
C ILE A 89 -9.61 -11.41 4.45
N GLY A 90 -10.23 -12.56 4.19
CA GLY A 90 -11.43 -12.71 3.37
C GLY A 90 -12.61 -11.83 3.79
N PRO A 91 -12.95 -11.72 5.10
CA PRO A 91 -13.93 -10.75 5.58
C PRO A 91 -13.63 -9.31 5.16
N VAL A 92 -12.39 -8.87 5.35
CA VAL A 92 -11.92 -7.53 4.97
C VAL A 92 -12.05 -7.32 3.47
N MET A 93 -11.63 -8.29 2.65
CA MET A 93 -11.79 -8.22 1.19
C MET A 93 -13.26 -8.10 0.77
N ALA A 94 -14.16 -8.83 1.43
CA ALA A 94 -15.60 -8.76 1.14
C ALA A 94 -16.22 -7.41 1.47
N ARG A 95 -15.71 -6.72 2.51
CA ARG A 95 -16.11 -5.34 2.81
C ARG A 95 -15.53 -4.34 1.80
N LEU A 96 -14.25 -4.48 1.45
CA LEU A 96 -13.62 -3.62 0.45
C LEU A 96 -14.31 -3.71 -0.92
N ASP A 97 -14.75 -4.90 -1.32
CA ASP A 97 -15.49 -5.16 -2.57
C ASP A 97 -16.83 -4.42 -2.66
N LYS A 98 -17.46 -4.17 -1.51
CA LYS A 98 -18.73 -3.42 -1.41
C LYS A 98 -18.53 -1.91 -1.30
N SER A 99 -17.29 -1.45 -1.19
CA SER A 99 -16.97 -0.05 -0.98
C SER A 99 -16.78 0.69 -2.29
N ASP A 100 -17.46 1.82 -2.44
CA ASP A 100 -17.26 2.72 -3.59
C ASP A 100 -15.99 3.56 -3.49
N GLU A 101 -15.37 3.60 -2.30
CA GLU A 101 -14.17 4.39 -2.07
C GLU A 101 -13.00 3.94 -2.97
N PRO A 102 -12.34 4.86 -3.71
CA PRO A 102 -11.22 4.51 -4.57
C PRO A 102 -10.08 3.80 -3.85
N LEU A 103 -9.73 4.25 -2.65
CA LEU A 103 -8.65 3.64 -1.86
C LEU A 103 -8.98 2.21 -1.42
N ALA A 104 -10.27 1.90 -1.20
CA ALA A 104 -10.72 0.55 -0.88
C ALA A 104 -10.54 -0.39 -2.10
N LYS A 105 -10.82 0.10 -3.31
CA LYS A 105 -10.61 -0.65 -4.55
C LYS A 105 -9.13 -0.96 -4.79
N VAL A 106 -8.24 0.01 -4.54
CA VAL A 106 -6.78 -0.21 -4.61
C VAL A 106 -6.32 -1.24 -3.57
N ALA A 107 -6.80 -1.13 -2.32
CA ALA A 107 -6.47 -2.09 -1.27
C ALA A 107 -6.96 -3.52 -1.59
N LEU A 108 -8.16 -3.64 -2.17
CA LEU A 108 -8.69 -4.92 -2.63
C LEU A 108 -7.81 -5.52 -3.74
N ALA A 109 -7.39 -4.71 -4.72
CA ALA A 109 -6.50 -5.15 -5.78
C ALA A 109 -5.17 -5.68 -5.22
N VAL A 110 -4.59 -5.03 -4.21
CA VAL A 110 -3.38 -5.52 -3.52
C VAL A 110 -3.62 -6.90 -2.89
N TYR A 111 -4.72 -7.11 -2.17
CA TYR A 111 -5.02 -8.43 -1.61
C TYR A 111 -5.29 -9.49 -2.68
N GLN A 112 -5.96 -9.14 -3.77
CA GLN A 112 -6.16 -10.06 -4.89
C GLN A 112 -4.82 -10.46 -5.52
N LEU A 113 -3.89 -9.51 -5.70
CA LEU A 113 -2.54 -9.79 -6.17
C LEU A 113 -1.78 -10.69 -5.19
N LEU A 114 -1.94 -10.49 -3.87
CA LEU A 114 -1.30 -11.31 -2.83
C LEU A 114 -1.73 -12.77 -2.97
N PHE A 115 -3.03 -13.03 -3.04
CA PHE A 115 -3.55 -14.41 -3.10
C PHE A 115 -3.35 -15.09 -4.45
N LYS A 116 -3.05 -14.33 -5.51
CA LYS A 116 -2.63 -14.86 -6.82
C LYS A 116 -1.17 -15.34 -6.82
N VAL A 117 -0.36 -15.03 -5.79
CA VAL A 117 1.04 -15.49 -5.72
C VAL A 117 1.10 -17.01 -5.71
N THR A 118 1.76 -17.57 -6.72
CA THR A 118 1.83 -19.02 -6.98
C THR A 118 3.01 -19.71 -6.31
N GLU A 119 4.07 -18.99 -5.94
CA GLU A 119 5.25 -19.63 -5.33
C GLU A 119 5.01 -20.09 -3.90
N ALA A 120 5.20 -21.38 -3.63
CA ALA A 120 5.13 -21.93 -2.28
C ALA A 120 6.15 -21.28 -1.32
N ALA A 121 7.33 -20.94 -1.84
CA ALA A 121 8.41 -20.31 -1.07
C ALA A 121 7.99 -18.94 -0.50
N PHE A 122 7.21 -18.15 -1.23
CA PHE A 122 6.70 -16.86 -0.77
C PHE A 122 5.85 -17.04 0.50
N TRP A 123 4.87 -17.94 0.46
CA TRP A 123 3.97 -18.19 1.59
C TRP A 123 4.70 -18.73 2.81
N ILE A 124 5.72 -19.57 2.61
CA ILE A 124 6.54 -20.11 3.69
C ILE A 124 7.41 -19.01 4.32
N THR A 125 8.04 -18.17 3.49
CA THR A 125 8.93 -17.08 3.95
C THR A 125 8.15 -15.99 4.68
N THR A 126 6.91 -15.74 4.27
CA THR A 126 6.05 -14.69 4.81
C THR A 126 5.06 -15.17 5.87
N LYS A 127 5.20 -16.41 6.36
CA LYS A 127 4.23 -17.06 7.27
C LYS A 127 3.90 -16.22 8.53
N ASP A 128 4.92 -15.55 9.06
CA ASP A 128 4.84 -14.76 10.30
C ASP A 128 4.37 -13.32 10.07
N LEU A 129 4.23 -12.88 8.81
CA LEU A 129 3.81 -11.53 8.48
C LEU A 129 2.29 -11.38 8.59
N PRO A 130 1.80 -10.34 9.30
CA PRO A 130 0.38 -10.14 9.49
C PRO A 130 -0.35 -9.57 8.25
N PHE A 131 0.40 -9.03 7.27
CA PHE A 131 -0.15 -8.24 6.15
C PHE A 131 -1.08 -7.12 6.66
N ASP A 132 -0.57 -6.38 7.65
CA ASP A 132 -1.28 -5.34 8.39
C ASP A 132 -1.41 -4.02 7.61
N ARG A 133 -1.94 -2.99 8.28
CA ARG A 133 -2.11 -1.65 7.71
C ARG A 133 -0.82 -1.02 7.17
N PHE A 134 0.33 -1.31 7.78
CA PHE A 134 1.60 -0.71 7.37
C PHE A 134 2.11 -1.39 6.10
N TRP A 135 2.01 -2.72 6.05
CA TRP A 135 2.26 -3.47 4.82
C TRP A 135 1.32 -3.02 3.69
N MET A 136 0.03 -2.85 3.98
CA MET A 136 -0.94 -2.41 2.99
C MET A 136 -0.63 -1.01 2.45
N ALA A 137 -0.31 -0.04 3.32
CA ALA A 137 0.10 1.30 2.91
C ALA A 137 1.31 1.29 1.97
N PHE A 138 2.29 0.42 2.25
CA PHE A 138 3.46 0.25 1.42
C PHE A 138 3.11 -0.32 0.04
N GLU A 139 2.28 -1.36 -0.02
CA GLU A 139 1.88 -2.01 -1.28
C GLU A 139 0.96 -1.13 -2.12
N VAL A 140 0.03 -0.40 -1.50
CA VAL A 140 -0.82 0.59 -2.18
C VAL A 140 0.05 1.67 -2.80
N ALA A 141 1.00 2.23 -2.03
CA ALA A 141 1.93 3.22 -2.57
C ALA A 141 2.77 2.63 -3.72
N ALA A 142 3.20 1.37 -3.62
CA ALA A 142 3.95 0.72 -4.69
C ALA A 142 3.12 0.57 -5.98
N LEU A 143 1.87 0.12 -5.88
CA LEU A 143 0.96 -0.06 -7.01
C LEU A 143 0.60 1.28 -7.69
N MET A 144 0.59 2.38 -6.94
CA MET A 144 0.34 3.72 -7.47
C MET A 144 1.55 4.38 -8.17
N ARG A 145 2.76 3.83 -8.03
CA ARG A 145 3.98 4.43 -8.63
C ARG A 145 4.02 4.31 -10.13
N ARG A 146 4.31 5.43 -10.78
CA ARG A 146 4.67 5.51 -12.20
C ARG A 146 6.16 5.17 -12.36
N GLY A 147 6.50 3.89 -12.19
CA GLY A 147 7.85 3.36 -12.42
C GLY A 147 8.65 2.98 -11.17
N VAL A 148 9.83 2.41 -11.40
CA VAL A 148 10.72 1.92 -10.34
C VAL A 148 11.48 3.08 -9.73
N THR A 149 11.45 3.22 -8.40
CA THR A 149 12.19 4.24 -7.67
C THR A 149 13.13 3.60 -6.65
N SER A 150 14.39 4.04 -6.64
CA SER A 150 15.40 3.58 -5.69
C SER A 150 15.23 4.18 -4.28
N SER A 151 14.33 5.16 -4.14
CA SER A 151 14.06 5.86 -2.87
C SER A 151 13.27 5.03 -1.86
N VAL A 152 12.65 3.92 -2.29
CA VAL A 152 11.86 3.06 -1.41
C VAL A 152 12.45 1.65 -1.41
N ARG A 153 12.85 1.16 -0.23
CA ARG A 153 13.37 -0.20 -0.08
C ARG A 153 12.27 -1.21 -0.38
N THR A 154 12.57 -2.20 -1.22
CA THR A 154 11.67 -3.33 -1.49
C THR A 154 11.81 -4.39 -0.38
N SER A 155 10.72 -5.13 -0.15
CA SER A 155 10.68 -6.24 0.82
C SER A 155 10.45 -7.54 0.09
N ALA A 156 11.01 -8.66 0.58
CA ALA A 156 10.70 -10.00 0.10
C ALA A 156 9.21 -10.37 0.27
N SER A 157 8.50 -9.64 1.13
CA SER A 157 7.05 -9.76 1.32
C SER A 157 6.23 -8.86 0.41
N SER A 158 6.87 -8.13 -0.51
CA SER A 158 6.18 -7.21 -1.39
C SER A 158 5.58 -7.95 -2.58
N VAL A 159 4.27 -7.82 -2.73
CA VAL A 159 3.51 -8.46 -3.80
C VAL A 159 3.70 -7.69 -5.09
N HIS A 160 3.75 -6.37 -5.02
CA HIS A 160 4.14 -5.54 -6.13
C HIS A 160 5.51 -5.96 -6.68
N GLU A 161 6.52 -6.10 -5.82
CA GLU A 161 7.87 -6.51 -6.27
C GLU A 161 7.89 -7.92 -6.85
N TYR A 162 7.17 -8.85 -6.21
CA TYR A 162 7.01 -10.22 -6.71
C TYR A 162 6.50 -10.21 -8.17
N TRP A 163 5.39 -9.52 -8.44
CA TRP A 163 4.81 -9.46 -9.78
C TRP A 163 5.67 -8.66 -10.74
N ARG A 164 6.32 -7.58 -10.30
CA ARG A 164 7.24 -6.80 -11.13
C ARG A 164 8.36 -7.66 -11.72
N ILE A 165 8.91 -8.60 -10.93
CA ILE A 165 10.00 -9.49 -11.35
C ILE A 165 9.49 -10.64 -12.21
N ARG A 166 8.30 -11.18 -11.90
CA ARG A 166 7.79 -12.42 -12.51
C ARG A 166 6.92 -12.18 -13.74
N ASP A 167 6.00 -11.24 -13.66
CA ASP A 167 5.04 -10.93 -14.70
C ASP A 167 4.45 -9.53 -14.48
N SER A 168 5.05 -8.53 -15.12
CA SER A 168 4.60 -7.13 -15.01
C SER A 168 3.24 -6.89 -15.66
N SER A 169 2.74 -7.80 -16.51
CA SER A 169 1.41 -7.67 -17.12
C SER A 169 0.31 -7.78 -16.06
N VAL A 170 0.51 -8.57 -15.00
CA VAL A 170 -0.43 -8.69 -13.88
C VAL A 170 -0.58 -7.35 -13.14
N LEU A 171 0.50 -6.59 -13.01
CA LEU A 171 0.46 -5.24 -12.45
C LEU A 171 -0.19 -4.25 -13.42
N ALA A 172 0.07 -4.37 -14.73
CA ALA A 172 -0.58 -3.52 -15.74
C ALA A 172 -2.10 -3.73 -15.75
N THR A 173 -2.59 -4.97 -15.74
CA THR A 173 -4.03 -5.27 -15.66
C THR A 173 -4.65 -4.75 -14.37
N ALA A 174 -3.96 -4.90 -13.23
CA ALA A 174 -4.41 -4.33 -11.97
C ALA A 174 -4.46 -2.79 -12.05
N ALA A 175 -3.43 -2.17 -12.62
CA ALA A 175 -3.35 -0.73 -12.79
C ALA A 175 -4.38 -0.19 -13.79
N GLU A 176 -4.72 -0.89 -14.87
CA GLU A 176 -5.79 -0.52 -15.81
C GLU A 176 -7.16 -0.58 -15.14
N SER A 177 -7.41 -1.64 -14.37
CA SER A 177 -8.63 -1.78 -13.55
C SER A 177 -8.76 -0.65 -12.52
N LEU A 178 -7.62 -0.10 -12.09
CA LEU A 178 -7.53 1.05 -11.18
C LEU A 178 -7.37 2.40 -11.91
N GLY A 179 -7.04 2.43 -13.21
CA GLY A 179 -6.80 3.64 -14.00
C GLY A 179 -8.10 4.36 -14.36
N ALA A 180 -9.22 3.63 -14.32
CA ALA A 180 -10.57 4.22 -14.24
C ALA A 180 -10.84 4.95 -12.90
N LEU A 181 -10.00 4.72 -11.88
CA LEU A 181 -10.00 5.38 -10.58
C LEU A 181 -8.79 6.32 -10.50
N HIS A 182 -8.67 7.25 -11.45
CA HIS A 182 -7.90 8.46 -11.16
C HIS A 182 -8.41 9.00 -9.82
N ILE A 183 -7.57 8.91 -8.79
CA ILE A 183 -7.87 9.40 -7.46
C ILE A 183 -7.88 10.92 -7.56
N GLU A 184 -8.94 11.48 -8.14
CA GLU A 184 -9.43 12.81 -7.82
C GLU A 184 -10.03 12.72 -6.43
N THR A 185 -9.19 12.54 -5.42
CA THR A 185 -9.59 12.91 -4.06
C THR A 185 -9.57 14.42 -4.00
N ALA A 186 -10.62 15.03 -4.56
CA ALA A 186 -10.99 16.39 -4.28
C ALA A 186 -11.29 16.47 -2.78
N LEU A 187 -10.32 16.93 -1.99
CA LEU A 187 -10.66 17.57 -0.74
C LEU A 187 -11.24 18.96 -1.06
N PRO A 188 -12.30 19.41 -0.36
CA PRO A 188 -12.69 20.81 -0.43
C PRO A 188 -11.49 21.69 -0.03
N PRO A 189 -11.37 22.90 -0.59
CA PRO A 189 -10.28 23.80 -0.23
C PRO A 189 -10.30 23.99 1.29
N GLN A 190 -9.19 23.65 1.95
CA GLN A 190 -8.99 24.09 3.33
C GLN A 190 -8.90 25.61 3.28
N GLU A 191 -9.97 26.28 3.71
CA GLU A 191 -9.96 27.69 4.06
C GLU A 191 -8.77 27.94 4.97
N THR A 192 -7.78 28.65 4.43
CA THR A 192 -6.71 29.25 5.19
C THR A 192 -7.31 30.36 6.04
N ALA A 193 -7.91 30.00 7.19
CA ALA A 193 -8.12 30.95 8.28
C ALA A 193 -6.80 31.16 9.00
N ILE A 194 -5.92 31.98 8.42
CA ILE A 194 -4.88 32.67 9.19
C ILE A 194 -5.47 34.04 9.53
N ALA A 195 -6.29 34.08 10.57
CA ALA A 195 -6.57 35.32 11.28
C ALA A 195 -5.33 35.63 12.13
N ASN A 196 -4.43 36.45 11.61
CA ASN A 196 -3.47 37.16 12.45
C ASN A 196 -4.20 38.36 13.05
N GLU A 197 -4.86 38.14 14.18
CA GLU A 197 -5.25 39.22 15.08
C GLU A 197 -4.21 39.37 16.19
N ALA A 198 -3.81 40.63 16.36
CA ALA A 198 -3.24 41.27 17.55
C ALA A 198 -1.83 40.86 18.03
N VAL A 199 -0.88 41.79 17.88
CA VAL A 199 -0.24 42.41 19.06
C VAL A 199 -0.22 43.92 18.84
N ALA A 200 -0.73 44.63 19.85
CA ALA A 200 -0.80 46.09 19.98
C ALA A 200 0.57 46.73 20.23
#